data_AF-A0AAE0DRH4-F1
#
_entry.id   AF-A0AAE0DRH4-F1
#
_cell.length_a   1.000
_cell.length_b   1.000
_cell.length_c   1.000
_cell.angle_alpha   90.00
_cell.angle_beta   90.00
_cell.angle_gamma   90.00
#
_symmetry.space_group_name_H-M   'P 1'
#
loop_
_entity.id
_entity.type
_entity.pdbx_description
1 polymer ?
#
loop_
_entity_poly.entity_id
_entity_poly.type
_entity_poly.pdbx_seq_one_letter_code
_entity_poly.pdbx_strand_id
1 'polypeptide(L)'
;MRASSGVATLLVLVLLVVGVWPVKGDLSPSQCEQEKRLLVNACRAVVFGQKPSPNCCERVRVTHAECVCPSVTPKFAALINVQRTISQIQGCGRTVPRNFKCGSITTPP
;
A
#
# COMPACT_ATOMS: atom_id res chain seq x y z
N MET A 1 10.98 -41.65 -33.43
CA MET A 1 11.16 -40.85 -32.21
C MET A 1 11.20 -39.36 -32.58
N ARG A 2 10.07 -38.76 -32.97
CA ARG A 2 9.98 -37.33 -33.37
C ARG A 2 8.69 -36.66 -32.86
N ALA A 3 8.16 -37.15 -31.73
CA ALA A 3 6.95 -36.60 -31.12
C ALA A 3 7.22 -35.82 -29.81
N SER A 4 8.45 -35.89 -29.27
CA SER A 4 8.75 -35.34 -27.94
C SER A 4 9.22 -33.88 -27.94
N SER A 5 9.74 -33.36 -29.07
CA SER A 5 10.28 -32.01 -29.11
C SER A 5 9.20 -30.94 -29.14
N GLY A 6 8.14 -31.11 -29.94
CA GLY A 6 7.09 -30.09 -30.07
C GLY A 6 6.20 -29.97 -28.83
N VAL A 7 5.89 -31.10 -28.18
CA VAL A 7 5.05 -31.14 -26.97
C VAL A 7 5.78 -30.51 -25.78
N ALA A 8 7.09 -30.78 -25.63
CA ALA A 8 7.90 -30.17 -24.59
C ALA A 8 8.02 -28.65 -24.78
N THR A 9 8.24 -28.16 -26.00
CA THR A 9 8.33 -26.71 -26.27
C THR A 9 7.00 -26.00 -26.00
N LEU A 10 5.87 -26.62 -26.39
CA LEU A 10 4.52 -26.09 -26.12
C LEU A 10 4.22 -26.03 -24.61
N LEU A 11 4.59 -27.05 -23.84
CA LEU A 11 4.40 -27.06 -22.39
C LEU A 11 5.24 -25.97 -21.69
N VAL A 12 6.48 -25.76 -22.11
CA VAL A 12 7.35 -24.70 -21.58
C VAL A 12 6.80 -23.32 -21.92
N LEU A 13 6.30 -23.11 -23.14
CA LEU A 13 5.65 -21.86 -23.54
C LEU A 13 4.40 -21.59 -22.68
N VAL A 14 3.52 -22.58 -22.47
CA VAL A 14 2.31 -22.44 -21.64
C VAL A 14 2.66 -22.07 -20.19
N LEU A 15 3.69 -22.67 -19.59
CA LEU A 15 4.13 -22.33 -18.23
C LEU A 15 4.64 -20.88 -18.11
N LEU A 16 5.30 -20.36 -19.15
CA LEU A 16 5.79 -18.98 -19.18
C LEU A 16 4.66 -17.94 -19.32
N VAL A 17 3.59 -18.25 -20.05
CA VAL A 17 2.42 -17.33 -20.19
C VAL A 17 1.49 -17.33 -18.97
N VAL A 18 1.43 -18.43 -18.21
CA VAL A 18 0.55 -18.54 -17.02
C VAL A 18 1.19 -17.90 -15.78
N GLY A 19 2.53 -17.79 -15.72
CA GLY A 19 3.24 -17.24 -14.56
C GLY A 19 3.23 -15.70 -14.41
N VAL A 20 2.74 -14.97 -15.41
CA VAL A 20 2.79 -13.48 -15.43
C VAL A 20 1.39 -12.89 -15.56
N TRP A 21 0.47 -13.36 -14.74
CA TRP A 21 -0.81 -12.66 -14.57
C TRP A 21 -0.72 -11.79 -13.32
N PRO A 22 -0.96 -10.47 -13.42
CA PRO A 22 -1.10 -9.65 -12.25
C PRO A 22 -2.33 -10.14 -11.50
N VAL A 23 -2.11 -10.90 -10.43
CA VAL A 23 -3.13 -11.16 -9.42
C VAL A 23 -3.49 -9.81 -8.81
N LYS A 24 -4.49 -9.13 -9.37
CA LYS A 24 -5.25 -8.13 -8.63
C LYS A 24 -6.05 -8.92 -7.59
N GLY A 25 -5.37 -9.27 -6.49
CA GLY A 25 -6.06 -9.76 -5.31
C GLY A 25 -6.87 -8.60 -4.77
N ASP A 26 -8.19 -8.66 -4.92
CA ASP A 26 -9.08 -7.76 -4.20
C ASP A 26 -8.79 -7.94 -2.70
N LEU A 27 -8.32 -6.88 -2.03
CA LEU A 27 -8.11 -6.90 -0.59
C LEU A 27 -9.47 -7.14 0.07
N SER A 28 -9.54 -8.14 0.96
CA SER A 28 -10.78 -8.38 1.69
C SER A 28 -11.02 -7.25 2.72
N PRO A 29 -12.28 -6.95 3.09
CA PRO A 29 -12.56 -6.00 4.15
C PRO A 29 -11.84 -6.32 5.46
N SER A 30 -11.71 -7.61 5.79
CA SER A 30 -11.00 -8.07 6.99
C SER A 30 -9.49 -7.80 6.93
N GLN A 31 -8.86 -7.92 5.76
CA GLN A 31 -7.45 -7.56 5.57
C GLN A 31 -7.25 -6.07 5.79
N CYS A 32 -8.13 -5.22 5.23
CA CYS A 32 -8.04 -3.78 5.45
C CYS A 32 -8.23 -3.39 6.91
N GLU A 33 -9.16 -4.02 7.64
CA GLU A 33 -9.32 -3.76 9.07
C GLU A 33 -8.07 -4.17 9.86
N GLN A 34 -7.44 -5.29 9.52
CA GLN A 34 -6.19 -5.71 10.13
C GLN A 34 -5.06 -4.71 9.82
N GLU A 35 -4.92 -4.26 8.58
CA GLU A 35 -3.90 -3.27 8.21
C GLU A 35 -4.08 -1.95 8.93
N LYS A 36 -5.32 -1.44 9.03
CA LYS A 36 -5.65 -0.23 9.80
C LYS A 36 -5.25 -0.39 11.26
N ARG A 37 -5.61 -1.52 11.89
CA ARG A 37 -5.30 -1.78 13.29
C ARG A 37 -3.78 -1.80 13.52
N LEU A 38 -3.03 -2.50 12.67
CA LEU A 38 -1.57 -2.57 12.78
C LEU A 38 -0.92 -1.20 12.56
N LEU A 39 -1.40 -0.43 11.58
CA LEU A 39 -0.90 0.92 11.32
C LEU A 39 -1.15 1.85 12.51
N VAL A 40 -2.37 1.88 13.06
CA VAL A 40 -2.71 2.72 14.22
C VAL A 40 -1.87 2.33 15.43
N ASN A 41 -1.73 1.04 15.72
CA ASN A 41 -0.94 0.56 16.85
C ASN A 41 0.55 0.97 16.74
N ALA A 42 1.12 0.88 15.54
CA ALA A 42 2.52 1.22 15.32
C ALA A 42 2.77 2.74 15.25
N CYS A 43 1.83 3.50 14.70
CA CYS A 43 2.03 4.91 14.32
C CYS A 43 1.25 5.93 15.15
N ARG A 44 0.54 5.53 16.22
CA ARG A 44 -0.29 6.44 17.05
C ARG A 44 0.46 7.73 17.46
N ALA A 45 1.72 7.61 17.86
CA ALA A 45 2.53 8.76 18.27
C ALA A 45 2.79 9.79 17.15
N VAL A 46 2.79 9.34 15.90
CA VAL A 46 3.02 10.19 14.71
C VAL A 46 1.86 11.17 14.51
N VAL A 47 0.63 10.74 14.82
CA VAL A 47 -0.56 11.62 14.79
C VAL A 47 -0.39 12.82 15.71
N PHE A 48 0.33 12.65 16.83
CA PHE A 48 0.64 13.72 17.79
C PHE A 48 1.94 14.48 17.44
N GLY A 49 2.48 14.31 16.23
CA GLY A 49 3.64 15.02 15.73
C GLY A 49 4.99 14.38 16.05
N GLN A 50 5.03 13.22 16.69
CA GLN A 50 6.31 12.53 16.92
C GLN A 50 6.88 11.95 15.62
N LYS A 51 8.18 11.67 15.61
CA LYS A 51 8.84 10.98 14.49
C LYS A 51 8.37 9.52 14.44
N PRO A 52 8.22 8.93 13.24
CA PRO A 52 7.85 7.53 13.11
C PRO A 52 8.96 6.62 13.66
N SER A 53 8.56 5.58 14.40
CA SER A 53 9.44 4.49 14.83
C SER A 53 9.78 3.57 13.64
N PRO A 54 10.81 2.71 13.76
CA PRO A 54 11.11 1.72 12.72
C PRO A 54 9.90 0.83 12.37
N ASN A 55 9.19 0.34 13.39
CA ASN A 55 7.97 -0.46 13.21
C ASN A 55 6.86 0.34 12.50
N CYS A 56 6.67 1.61 12.86
CA CYS A 56 5.72 2.47 12.14
C CYS A 56 6.10 2.62 10.66
N CYS A 57 7.38 2.87 10.36
CA CYS A 57 7.83 3.00 8.98
C CYS A 57 7.65 1.70 8.18
N GLU A 58 7.87 0.54 8.79
CA GLU A 58 7.57 -0.74 8.16
C GLU A 58 6.09 -0.85 7.79
N ARG A 59 5.19 -0.52 8.71
CA ARG A 59 3.74 -0.49 8.44
C ARG A 59 3.37 0.50 7.34
N VAL A 60 3.94 1.69 7.34
CA VAL A 60 3.70 2.72 6.30
C VAL A 60 4.13 2.23 4.91
N ARG A 61 5.19 1.42 4.80
CA ARG A 61 5.66 0.89 3.52
C ARG A 61 4.71 -0.15 2.93
N VAL A 62 4.18 -1.03 3.79
CA VAL A 62 3.44 -2.23 3.36
C VAL A 62 1.93 -2.07 3.39
N THR A 63 1.38 -1.13 4.16
CA THR A 63 -0.07 -0.89 4.23
C THR A 63 -0.59 -0.29 2.92
N HIS A 64 -1.71 -0.82 2.44
CA HIS A 64 -2.33 -0.41 1.20
C HIS A 64 -3.12 0.89 1.36
N ALA A 65 -2.94 1.81 0.41
CA ALA A 65 -3.59 3.10 0.44
C ALA A 65 -5.13 2.96 0.35
N GLU A 66 -5.63 2.01 -0.44
CA GLU A 66 -7.06 1.71 -0.56
C GLU A 66 -7.72 1.29 0.76
N CYS A 67 -6.97 0.69 1.69
CA CYS A 67 -7.47 0.39 3.02
C CYS A 67 -7.53 1.63 3.92
N VAL A 68 -6.60 2.57 3.78
CA VAL A 68 -6.46 3.71 4.72
C VAL A 68 -7.24 4.95 4.26
N CYS A 69 -7.26 5.23 2.96
CA CYS A 69 -7.87 6.43 2.40
C CYS A 69 -9.35 6.61 2.77
N PRO A 70 -10.20 5.57 2.84
CA PRO A 70 -11.58 5.71 3.32
C PRO A 70 -11.69 6.23 4.76
N SER A 71 -10.67 6.00 5.60
CA SER A 71 -10.63 6.46 6.99
C SER A 71 -10.16 7.92 7.13
N VAL A 72 -9.63 8.53 6.07
CA VAL A 72 -9.20 9.94 6.06
C VAL A 72 -10.43 10.84 5.87
N THR A 73 -11.15 11.08 6.96
CA THR A 73 -12.32 11.95 6.98
C THR A 73 -11.92 13.43 7.11
N PRO A 74 -12.81 14.40 6.78
CA PRO A 74 -12.54 15.82 7.00
C PRO A 74 -12.20 16.16 8.46
N LYS A 75 -12.89 15.53 9.41
CA LYS A 75 -12.62 15.68 10.84
C LYS A 75 -11.22 15.20 11.20
N PHE A 76 -10.79 14.06 10.68
CA PHE A 76 -9.44 13.56 10.91
C PHE A 76 -8.37 14.45 10.24
N ALA A 77 -8.62 14.89 9.00
CA ALA A 77 -7.72 15.78 8.28
C ALA A 77 -7.50 17.12 9.01
N ALA A 78 -8.52 17.62 9.73
CA ALA A 78 -8.39 18.84 10.54
C ALA A 78 -7.50 18.68 11.78
N LEU A 79 -7.24 17.45 12.23
CA LEU A 79 -6.40 17.16 13.41
C LEU A 79 -4.92 16.99 13.06
N ILE A 80 -4.59 16.77 11.78
CA ILE A 80 -3.23 16.44 11.35
C ILE A 80 -2.66 17.54 10.46
N ASN A 81 -1.35 17.77 10.57
CA ASN A 81 -0.63 18.57 9.59
C ASN A 81 -0.33 17.70 8.36
N VAL A 82 -1.15 17.82 7.31
CA VAL A 82 -1.04 16.99 6.09
C VAL A 82 0.35 17.04 5.45
N GLN A 83 0.95 18.22 5.34
CA GLN A 83 2.29 18.39 4.75
C GLN A 83 3.35 17.62 5.56
N ARG A 84 3.33 17.80 6.88
CA ARG A 84 4.23 17.10 7.80
C ARG A 84 4.04 15.59 7.71
N THR A 85 2.80 15.11 7.69
CA THR A 85 2.48 13.69 7.57
C THR A 85 3.03 13.12 6.26
N ILE A 86 2.87 13.83 5.14
CA ILE A 86 3.44 13.42 3.85
C ILE A 86 4.96 13.34 3.92
N SER A 87 5.64 14.35 4.48
CA SER A 87 7.10 14.30 4.68
C SER A 87 7.54 13.12 5.53
N GLN A 88 6.78 12.77 6.58
CA GLN A 88 7.08 11.61 7.43
C GLN A 88 6.89 10.28 6.69
N ILE A 89 5.84 10.15 5.89
CA ILE A 89 5.60 8.96 5.05
C ILE A 89 6.73 8.79 4.02
N GLN A 90 7.12 9.88 3.36
CA GLN A 90 8.24 9.89 2.42
C GLN A 90 9.58 9.59 3.11
N GLY A 91 9.80 10.13 4.31
CA GLY A 91 10.96 9.83 5.14
C GLY A 91 11.03 8.36 5.58
N CYS A 92 9.90 7.69 5.70
CA CYS A 92 9.85 6.24 5.85
C CYS A 92 10.20 5.48 4.56
N GLY A 93 10.42 6.13 3.41
CA GLY A 93 10.73 5.49 2.14
C GLY A 93 9.50 5.06 1.33
N ARG A 94 8.31 5.56 1.67
CA ARG A 94 7.10 5.32 0.89
C ARG A 94 6.87 6.49 -0.07
N THR A 95 6.86 6.20 -1.38
CA THR A 95 6.50 7.19 -2.40
C THR A 95 5.03 7.59 -2.24
N VAL A 96 4.79 8.89 -2.12
CA VAL A 96 3.45 9.49 -2.13
C VAL A 96 3.24 10.12 -3.51
N PRO A 97 2.29 9.62 -4.33
CA PRO A 97 2.03 10.21 -5.64
C PRO A 97 1.52 11.64 -5.49
N ARG A 98 1.83 12.49 -6.47
CA ARG A 98 1.36 13.89 -6.49
C ARG A 98 -0.09 13.97 -6.97
N ASN A 99 -0.81 15.02 -6.54
CA ASN A 99 -2.22 15.24 -6.88
C ASN A 99 -3.13 14.00 -6.64
N PHE A 100 -2.76 13.15 -5.69
CA PHE A 100 -3.47 11.92 -5.35
C PHE A 100 -4.56 12.18 -4.32
N LYS A 101 -5.78 11.70 -4.59
CA LYS A 101 -6.92 11.81 -3.69
C LYS A 101 -6.94 10.65 -2.69
N CYS A 102 -6.96 10.97 -1.40
CA CYS A 102 -7.04 9.97 -0.33
C CYS A 102 -8.08 10.42 0.70
N GLY A 103 -9.30 9.89 0.59
CA GLY A 103 -10.43 10.36 1.41
C GLY A 103 -10.68 11.85 1.20
N SER A 104 -10.69 12.64 2.29
CA SER A 104 -10.92 14.08 2.23
C SER A 104 -9.70 14.90 1.76
N ILE A 105 -8.49 14.37 1.82
CA ILE A 105 -7.27 15.12 1.46
C ILE A 105 -6.85 14.85 0.01
N THR A 106 -6.11 15.79 -0.57
CA THR A 106 -5.40 15.63 -1.83
C THR A 106 -3.94 15.97 -1.59
N THR A 107 -3.01 15.13 -2.07
CA THR A 107 -1.58 15.40 -1.93
C THR A 107 -1.19 16.61 -2.80
N PRO A 108 -0.16 17.37 -2.39
CA PRO A 108 0.35 18.49 -3.18
C PRO A 108 0.83 18.11 -4.60
N PRO A 109 0.97 19.11 -5.48
CA PRO A 109 1.56 18.96 -6.81
C PRO A 109 3.09 18.80 -6.80
#